data_AF-A0AA36NCW8-F1
#
_entry.id   AF-A0AA36NCW8-F1
#
_cell.length_a   1.000
_cell.length_b   1.000
_cell.length_c   1.000
_cell.angle_alpha   90.00
_cell.angle_beta   90.00
_cell.angle_gamma   90.00
#
_symmetry.space_group_name_H-M   'P 1'
#
loop_
_entity.id
_entity.type
_entity.pdbx_description
1 polymer ?
#
loop_
_entity_poly.entity_id
_entity_poly.type
_entity_poly.pdbx_seq_one_letter_code
_entity_poly.pdbx_strand_id
1 'polypeptide(L)'
;MTEASILSDKLRRYGTLGAGIIPDALATIRFLEATKAKAKASRAQKAPKASPSKAPAPASGSRTWKKPSGRGPLTRQEVSELLDETIRVQGIVQIEISQLARDLAKERSDKKKKKSLSIPEAYQRIKELKLPIDPLEELDLSEQAFQKLISQYENDEEVSVKAQLLLHPEPKGDTVRARSISVEKIIEIHQFMVVRMQKVLTEFLTLDQETRRSFSNKACETTAELLVSIAVEQQGVHCEDVEQAGLHENVLANHPEFARCTEQLANMMQHLTGSAQPRAEKADFLEVLRNMANHAQASKEFSKKVYEDYRAKSCNAGQAYRRFEDFNAAQPVLKEGLEDLTPVELQLCYDEYREDPEVQQAWNKAGVENSLNLASSLSLKPGASPEDKKGKKIKPSEIVEMQELMVDEMKRLCEASREAAKASQKPWQADTAMQMVQALASAAVERRYGASPEEVTMAGLQNAPTLQKNERFVRATEKQQEIIMTVASFCSQSQ
;
A
#
# COMPACT_ATOMS: atom_id res chain seq x y z
N MET A 1 -3.57 -13.65 -11.69
CA MET A 1 -4.21 -12.55 -10.95
C MET A 1 -5.28 -11.94 -11.84
N THR A 2 -6.48 -11.73 -11.31
CA THR A 2 -7.55 -10.99 -12.02
C THR A 2 -7.27 -9.49 -11.95
N GLU A 3 -7.83 -8.71 -12.89
CA GLU A 3 -7.78 -7.24 -12.87
C GLU A 3 -8.28 -6.69 -11.52
N ALA A 4 -9.34 -7.30 -10.99
CA ALA A 4 -9.90 -7.08 -9.66
C ALA A 4 -8.87 -7.26 -8.54
N SER A 5 -8.12 -8.38 -8.52
CA SER A 5 -7.12 -8.61 -7.47
C SER A 5 -5.96 -7.61 -7.54
N ILE A 6 -5.58 -7.17 -8.74
CA ILE A 6 -4.51 -6.19 -8.93
C ILE A 6 -4.97 -4.81 -8.45
N LEU A 7 -6.22 -4.44 -8.75
CA LEU A 7 -6.84 -3.21 -8.29
C LEU A 7 -6.95 -3.17 -6.75
N SER A 8 -7.40 -4.26 -6.13
CA SER A 8 -7.48 -4.38 -4.67
C SER A 8 -6.10 -4.25 -4.01
N ASP A 9 -5.08 -4.94 -4.55
CA ASP A 9 -3.71 -4.87 -4.02
C ASP A 9 -3.10 -3.47 -4.15
N LYS A 10 -3.43 -2.73 -5.23
CA LYS A 10 -2.99 -1.33 -5.43
C LYS A 10 -3.67 -0.38 -4.47
N LEU A 11 -5.00 -0.44 -4.39
CA LEU A 11 -5.79 0.36 -3.46
C LEU A 11 -5.24 0.18 -2.05
N ARG A 12 -4.98 -1.07 -1.63
CA ARG A 12 -4.40 -1.38 -0.33
C ARG A 12 -3.01 -0.79 -0.11
N ARG A 13 -2.15 -0.75 -1.15
CA ARG A 13 -0.76 -0.27 -1.04
C ARG A 13 -0.63 1.24 -1.10
N TYR A 14 -1.34 1.89 -2.02
CA TYR A 14 -1.10 3.28 -2.39
C TYR A 14 -2.27 4.20 -2.10
N GLY A 15 -3.44 3.64 -1.81
CA GLY A 15 -4.66 4.43 -1.70
C GLY A 15 -5.19 4.92 -3.04
N THR A 16 -6.27 5.70 -3.02
CA THR A 16 -6.77 6.51 -4.13
C THR A 16 -6.11 7.87 -4.23
N LEU A 17 -5.55 8.36 -3.13
CA LEU A 17 -5.10 9.75 -2.99
C LEU A 17 -3.72 10.06 -3.60
N GLY A 18 -2.99 9.04 -4.08
CA GLY A 18 -1.68 9.19 -4.73
C GLY A 18 -1.68 9.15 -6.27
N ALA A 19 -2.83 8.95 -6.92
CA ALA A 19 -2.89 8.55 -8.33
C ALA A 19 -2.40 9.59 -9.35
N GLY A 20 -2.31 10.87 -8.98
CA GLY A 20 -1.73 11.92 -9.83
C GLY A 20 -0.20 12.03 -9.75
N ILE A 21 0.41 11.58 -8.64
CA ILE A 21 1.83 11.86 -8.33
C ILE A 21 2.68 10.59 -8.40
N ILE A 22 2.06 9.42 -8.26
CA ILE A 22 2.74 8.14 -8.04
C ILE A 22 2.25 7.11 -9.06
N PRO A 23 2.88 7.06 -10.25
CA PRO A 23 2.58 6.01 -11.21
C PRO A 23 3.08 4.65 -10.70
N ASP A 24 2.17 3.76 -10.25
CA ASP A 24 2.49 2.34 -10.02
C ASP A 24 2.45 1.57 -11.36
N ALA A 25 3.56 1.67 -12.07
CA ALA A 25 3.75 1.03 -13.36
C ALA A 25 3.68 -0.52 -13.29
N LEU A 26 4.02 -1.17 -12.18
CA LEU A 26 4.02 -2.64 -12.07
C LEU A 26 2.62 -3.22 -12.12
N ALA A 27 1.71 -2.68 -11.33
CA ALA A 27 0.35 -3.17 -11.38
C ALA A 27 -0.41 -2.68 -12.63
N THR A 28 0.02 -1.58 -13.28
CA THR A 28 -0.55 -1.15 -14.57
C THR A 28 -0.16 -2.14 -15.67
N ILE A 29 1.07 -2.66 -15.64
CA ILE A 29 1.47 -3.76 -16.53
C ILE A 29 0.65 -5.01 -16.28
N ARG A 30 0.56 -5.46 -15.02
CA ARG A 30 -0.22 -6.67 -14.70
C ARG A 30 -1.68 -6.53 -15.18
N PHE A 31 -2.20 -5.31 -15.14
CA PHE A 31 -3.51 -4.97 -15.68
C PHE A 31 -3.55 -4.96 -17.22
N LEU A 32 -2.60 -4.32 -17.89
CA LEU A 32 -2.47 -4.33 -19.36
C LEU A 32 -2.28 -5.75 -19.91
N GLU A 33 -1.58 -6.60 -19.16
CA GLU A 33 -1.43 -8.02 -19.49
C GLU A 33 -2.74 -8.79 -19.30
N ALA A 34 -3.48 -8.53 -18.22
CA ALA A 34 -4.79 -9.14 -17.98
C ALA A 34 -5.83 -8.71 -19.03
N THR A 35 -5.89 -7.42 -19.38
CA THR A 35 -6.77 -6.89 -20.44
C THR A 35 -6.40 -7.42 -21.81
N LYS A 36 -5.09 -7.51 -22.15
CA LYS A 36 -4.63 -8.13 -23.40
C LYS A 36 -4.96 -9.61 -23.45
N ALA A 37 -4.86 -10.34 -22.32
CA ALA A 37 -5.27 -11.73 -22.23
C ALA A 37 -6.78 -11.89 -22.46
N LYS A 38 -7.59 -11.02 -21.84
CA LYS A 38 -9.06 -10.98 -22.00
C LYS A 38 -9.47 -10.60 -23.43
N ALA A 39 -8.80 -9.62 -24.04
CA ALA A 39 -9.03 -9.21 -25.44
C ALA A 39 -8.62 -10.29 -26.44
N LYS A 40 -7.56 -11.06 -26.18
CA LYS A 40 -7.20 -12.24 -26.99
C LYS A 40 -8.21 -13.36 -26.82
N ALA A 41 -8.72 -13.59 -25.61
CA ALA A 41 -9.75 -14.59 -25.32
C ALA A 41 -11.11 -14.23 -25.95
N SER A 42 -11.52 -12.95 -25.91
CA SER A 42 -12.77 -12.48 -26.53
C SER A 42 -12.67 -12.43 -28.05
N ARG A 43 -11.51 -12.11 -28.63
CA ARG A 43 -11.29 -12.15 -30.09
C ARG A 43 -11.28 -13.58 -30.66
N ALA A 44 -11.06 -14.59 -29.82
CA ALA A 44 -11.24 -16.00 -30.18
C ALA A 44 -12.72 -16.44 -30.19
N GLN A 45 -13.64 -15.62 -29.68
CA GLN A 45 -15.07 -15.90 -29.64
C GLN A 45 -15.88 -14.73 -30.25
N LYS A 46 -16.21 -14.85 -31.53
CA LYS A 46 -17.10 -13.98 -32.35
C LYS A 46 -16.53 -12.62 -32.77
N ALA A 47 -16.42 -12.46 -34.09
CA ALA A 47 -16.48 -11.16 -34.76
C ALA A 47 -17.95 -10.78 -35.03
N PRO A 48 -18.38 -9.59 -34.58
CA PRO A 48 -19.24 -8.76 -35.42
C PRO A 48 -18.71 -7.33 -35.54
N LYS A 49 -19.00 -6.71 -36.69
CA LYS A 49 -18.72 -5.31 -37.01
C LYS A 49 -19.55 -4.40 -36.09
N ALA A 50 -18.88 -3.52 -35.34
CA ALA A 50 -19.51 -2.40 -34.64
C ALA A 50 -18.85 -1.08 -35.06
N SER A 51 -19.69 -0.12 -35.41
CA SER A 51 -19.35 1.25 -35.82
C SER A 51 -18.95 2.11 -34.61
N PRO A 52 -18.11 3.15 -34.78
CA PRO A 52 -17.68 3.99 -33.67
C PRO A 52 -18.80 4.96 -33.25
N SER A 53 -19.32 4.79 -32.04
CA SER A 53 -20.21 5.75 -31.38
C SER A 53 -19.37 6.85 -30.73
N LYS A 54 -19.68 8.11 -31.06
CA LYS A 54 -19.09 9.31 -30.43
C LYS A 54 -19.62 9.44 -29.00
N ALA A 55 -18.72 9.46 -28.02
CA ALA A 55 -19.07 9.75 -26.63
C ALA A 55 -19.62 11.19 -26.51
N PRO A 56 -20.74 11.40 -25.78
CA PRO A 56 -21.26 12.74 -25.52
C PRO A 56 -20.37 13.47 -24.52
N ALA A 57 -20.17 14.78 -24.74
CA ALA A 57 -19.46 15.65 -23.82
C ALA A 57 -20.21 15.78 -22.48
N PRO A 58 -19.51 15.78 -21.33
CA PRO A 58 -20.17 15.86 -20.02
C PRO A 58 -20.80 17.24 -19.79
N ALA A 59 -22.03 17.25 -19.30
CA ALA A 59 -22.76 18.45 -18.93
C ALA A 59 -22.10 19.11 -17.70
N SER A 60 -21.86 20.42 -17.78
CA SER A 60 -21.13 21.28 -16.83
C SER A 60 -21.90 21.58 -15.52
N GLY A 61 -22.63 20.63 -14.95
CA GLY A 61 -23.31 20.79 -13.67
C GLY A 61 -22.49 20.17 -12.54
N SER A 62 -21.83 20.97 -11.71
CA SER A 62 -21.22 20.50 -10.45
C SER A 62 -22.30 19.86 -9.59
N ARG A 63 -22.22 18.55 -9.37
CA ARG A 63 -23.18 17.84 -8.53
C ARG A 63 -22.70 17.91 -7.08
N THR A 64 -23.51 18.49 -6.20
CA THR A 64 -23.23 18.48 -4.76
C THR A 64 -23.60 17.12 -4.19
N TRP A 65 -22.65 16.45 -3.54
CA TRP A 65 -22.90 15.20 -2.85
C TRP A 65 -23.51 15.47 -1.48
N LYS A 66 -24.80 15.18 -1.31
CA LYS A 66 -25.42 15.28 0.02
C LYS A 66 -25.06 14.04 0.83
N LYS A 67 -24.36 14.24 1.94
CA LYS A 67 -24.05 13.19 2.92
C LYS A 67 -25.34 12.40 3.24
N PRO A 68 -25.40 11.10 2.95
CA PRO A 68 -26.60 10.32 3.19
C PRO A 68 -26.72 10.05 4.69
N SER A 69 -27.28 11.00 5.46
CA SER A 69 -27.66 10.73 6.84
C SER A 69 -28.83 9.73 6.84
N GLY A 70 -28.51 8.43 6.91
CA GLY A 70 -29.49 7.34 7.02
C GLY A 70 -29.90 6.63 5.72
N ARG A 71 -29.25 6.87 4.57
CA ARG A 71 -29.37 5.91 3.45
C ARG A 71 -28.42 4.75 3.73
N GLY A 72 -28.84 3.54 3.34
CA GLY A 72 -28.01 2.35 3.40
C GLY A 72 -26.73 2.46 2.55
N PRO A 73 -26.03 1.35 2.31
CA PRO A 73 -24.82 1.34 1.48
C PRO A 73 -25.08 1.97 0.10
N LEU A 74 -24.09 2.66 -0.44
CA LEU A 74 -24.15 3.27 -1.78
C LEU A 74 -24.50 2.20 -2.81
N THR A 75 -25.45 2.52 -3.69
CA THR A 75 -25.83 1.65 -4.80
C THR A 75 -24.73 1.60 -5.85
N ARG A 76 -24.74 0.55 -6.69
CA ARG A 76 -23.83 0.42 -7.84
C ARG A 76 -23.77 1.69 -8.70
N GLN A 77 -24.92 2.30 -8.97
CA GLN A 77 -25.00 3.51 -9.78
C GLN A 77 -24.37 4.71 -9.06
N GLU A 78 -24.62 4.88 -7.76
CA GLU A 78 -24.01 5.95 -6.97
C GLU A 78 -22.47 5.79 -6.90
N VAL A 79 -21.96 4.55 -6.76
CA VAL A 79 -20.50 4.28 -6.82
C VAL A 79 -19.92 4.63 -8.18
N SER A 80 -20.60 4.24 -9.27
CA SER A 80 -20.17 4.55 -10.63
C SER A 80 -20.13 6.07 -10.90
N GLU A 81 -21.14 6.80 -10.42
CA GLU A 81 -21.22 8.27 -10.51
C GLU A 81 -20.16 8.96 -9.64
N LEU A 82 -19.87 8.41 -8.45
CA LEU A 82 -18.83 8.90 -7.55
C LEU A 82 -17.44 8.78 -8.19
N LEU A 83 -17.15 7.64 -8.82
CA LEU A 83 -15.91 7.42 -9.55
C LEU A 83 -15.74 8.40 -10.71
N ASP A 84 -16.76 8.58 -11.55
CA ASP A 84 -16.71 9.53 -12.66
C ASP A 84 -16.42 10.96 -12.18
N GLU A 85 -17.10 11.39 -11.11
CA GLU A 85 -16.90 12.72 -10.56
C GLU A 85 -15.51 12.89 -9.94
N THR A 86 -15.00 11.85 -9.27
CA THR A 86 -13.65 11.87 -8.67
C THR A 86 -12.58 11.97 -9.77
N ILE A 87 -12.70 11.19 -10.84
CA ILE A 87 -11.81 11.26 -12.02
C ILE A 87 -11.85 12.66 -12.64
N ARG A 88 -13.05 13.23 -12.79
CA ARG A 88 -13.24 14.58 -13.36
C ARG A 88 -12.56 15.64 -12.49
N VAL A 89 -12.78 15.61 -11.18
CA VAL A 89 -12.18 16.54 -10.22
C VAL A 89 -10.66 16.43 -10.23
N GLN A 90 -10.11 15.21 -10.19
CA GLN A 90 -8.67 14.97 -10.24
C GLN A 90 -8.04 15.54 -11.53
N GLY A 91 -8.69 15.37 -12.68
CA GLY A 91 -8.21 15.93 -13.94
C GLY A 91 -8.16 17.46 -13.95
N ILE A 92 -9.14 18.13 -13.34
CA ILE A 92 -9.14 19.60 -13.19
C ILE A 92 -7.98 20.03 -12.28
N VAL A 93 -7.85 19.38 -11.12
CA VAL A 93 -6.79 19.69 -10.15
C VAL A 93 -5.41 19.56 -10.81
N GLN A 94 -5.13 18.43 -11.48
CA GLN A 94 -3.85 18.20 -12.14
C GLN A 94 -3.48 19.32 -13.14
N ILE A 95 -4.44 19.75 -13.97
CA ILE A 95 -4.22 20.82 -14.97
C ILE A 95 -3.90 22.15 -14.28
N GLU A 96 -4.72 22.54 -13.30
CA GLU A 96 -4.57 23.83 -12.60
C GLU A 96 -3.28 23.89 -11.77
N ILE A 97 -2.91 22.79 -11.08
CA ILE A 97 -1.66 22.69 -10.33
C ILE A 97 -0.45 22.76 -11.26
N SER A 98 -0.45 22.03 -12.36
CA SER A 98 0.65 22.05 -13.33
C SER A 98 0.84 23.44 -13.94
N GLN A 99 -0.27 24.12 -14.27
CA GLN A 99 -0.22 25.49 -14.78
C GLN A 99 0.34 26.47 -13.74
N LEU A 100 -0.13 26.40 -12.50
CA LEU A 100 0.38 27.22 -11.41
C LEU A 100 1.88 26.96 -11.14
N ALA A 101 2.31 25.70 -11.20
CA ALA A 101 3.71 25.32 -11.02
C ALA A 101 4.61 25.97 -12.08
N ARG A 102 4.20 25.94 -13.35
CA ARG A 102 4.93 26.59 -14.45
C ARG A 102 5.03 28.10 -14.26
N ASP A 103 3.94 28.75 -13.89
CA ASP A 103 3.93 30.19 -13.71
C ASP A 103 4.84 30.62 -12.55
N LEU A 104 4.78 29.90 -11.43
CA LEU A 104 5.66 30.14 -10.28
C LEU A 104 7.14 29.79 -10.56
N ALA A 105 7.41 28.79 -11.41
CA ALA A 105 8.77 28.47 -11.84
C ALA A 105 9.37 29.58 -12.72
N LYS A 106 8.60 30.11 -13.67
CA LYS A 106 9.01 31.24 -14.55
C LYS A 106 9.22 32.53 -13.76
N GLU A 107 8.34 32.85 -12.81
CA GLU A 107 8.52 34.05 -11.97
C GLU A 107 9.86 34.06 -11.21
N ARG A 108 10.42 32.86 -10.93
CA ARG A 108 11.68 32.66 -10.22
C ARG A 108 12.90 32.67 -11.12
N SER A 109 12.78 32.26 -12.38
CA SER A 109 13.88 32.41 -13.33
C SER A 109 14.17 33.89 -13.60
N ASP A 110 13.13 34.71 -13.66
CA ASP A 110 13.22 36.09 -14.13
C ASP A 110 13.63 37.07 -13.02
N LYS A 111 13.23 36.80 -11.77
CA LYS A 111 13.55 37.62 -10.61
C LYS A 111 14.73 36.95 -9.89
N LYS A 112 15.85 37.65 -9.67
CA LYS A 112 16.97 37.22 -8.79
C LYS A 112 16.57 36.86 -7.34
N LYS A 113 15.27 36.78 -7.02
CA LYS A 113 14.70 36.33 -5.75
C LYS A 113 14.89 34.82 -5.61
N LYS A 114 15.95 34.42 -4.90
CA LYS A 114 16.27 33.03 -4.55
C LYS A 114 15.36 32.41 -3.46
N LYS A 115 14.31 33.09 -2.97
CA LYS A 115 13.52 32.56 -1.85
C LYS A 115 12.58 31.44 -2.32
N SER A 116 12.73 30.26 -1.73
CA SER A 116 11.82 29.12 -1.93
C SER A 116 10.42 29.44 -1.38
N LEU A 117 9.40 28.75 -1.90
CA LEU A 117 8.00 28.99 -1.54
C LEU A 117 7.81 28.18 -0.27
N SER A 118 7.38 28.83 0.80
CA SER A 118 7.05 28.08 2.02
C SER A 118 5.75 27.31 1.84
N ILE A 119 5.53 26.28 2.67
CA ILE A 119 4.31 25.48 2.64
C ILE A 119 3.05 26.34 2.85
N PRO A 120 2.98 27.26 3.85
CA PRO A 120 1.79 28.10 4.01
C PRO A 120 1.54 29.03 2.82
N GLU A 121 2.60 29.59 2.22
CA GLU A 121 2.47 30.40 1.00
C GLU A 121 1.95 29.57 -0.18
N ALA A 122 2.46 28.35 -0.36
CA ALA A 122 1.99 27.43 -1.41
C ALA A 122 0.52 27.05 -1.20
N TYR A 123 0.13 26.69 0.02
CA TYR A 123 -1.25 26.38 0.36
C TYR A 123 -2.21 27.55 0.10
N GLN A 124 -1.76 28.77 0.40
CA GLN A 124 -2.55 29.97 0.08
C GLN A 124 -2.75 30.15 -1.43
N ARG A 125 -1.74 29.84 -2.26
CA ARG A 125 -1.90 29.83 -3.72
C ARG A 125 -2.88 28.77 -4.20
N ILE A 126 -2.89 27.58 -3.58
CA ILE A 126 -3.88 26.54 -3.87
C ILE A 126 -5.30 27.01 -3.55
N LYS A 127 -5.50 27.64 -2.40
CA LYS A 127 -6.80 28.21 -2.01
C LYS A 127 -7.31 29.26 -3.02
N GLU A 128 -6.42 30.06 -3.59
CA GLU A 128 -6.75 31.08 -4.59
C GLU A 128 -7.29 30.48 -5.90
N LEU A 129 -6.91 29.25 -6.25
CA LEU A 129 -7.41 28.55 -7.44
C LEU A 129 -8.89 28.15 -7.35
N LYS A 130 -9.46 28.09 -6.13
CA LYS A 130 -10.85 27.66 -5.90
C LYS A 130 -11.17 26.32 -6.59
N LEU A 131 -10.26 25.36 -6.42
CA LEU A 131 -10.40 24.01 -6.97
C LEU A 131 -11.72 23.37 -6.52
N PRO A 132 -12.32 22.50 -7.35
CA PRO A 132 -13.50 21.74 -6.93
C PRO A 132 -13.18 20.89 -5.69
N ILE A 133 -14.18 20.74 -4.82
CA ILE A 133 -14.07 19.91 -3.61
C ILE A 133 -13.93 18.45 -4.05
N ASP A 134 -13.06 17.71 -3.38
CA ASP A 134 -12.91 16.27 -3.61
C ASP A 134 -14.20 15.53 -3.21
N PRO A 135 -14.79 14.70 -4.09
CA PRO A 135 -16.04 14.02 -3.78
C PRO A 135 -15.97 13.08 -2.57
N LEU A 136 -14.80 12.50 -2.28
CA LEU A 136 -14.61 11.64 -1.11
C LEU A 136 -14.57 12.49 0.17
N GLU A 137 -13.90 13.64 0.14
CA GLU A 137 -13.93 14.60 1.25
C GLU A 137 -15.35 15.17 1.49
N GLU A 138 -16.12 15.49 0.44
CA GLU A 138 -17.51 15.97 0.57
C GLU A 138 -18.43 14.93 1.23
N LEU A 139 -18.18 13.65 0.97
CA LEU A 139 -18.92 12.54 1.57
C LEU A 139 -18.39 12.11 2.94
N ASP A 140 -17.25 12.66 3.40
CA ASP A 140 -16.52 12.20 4.59
C ASP A 140 -16.20 10.70 4.51
N LEU A 141 -15.83 10.26 3.30
CA LEU A 141 -15.51 8.88 3.03
C LEU A 141 -14.00 8.70 3.16
N SER A 142 -13.56 8.02 4.22
CA SER A 142 -12.15 7.67 4.37
C SER A 142 -11.68 6.82 3.21
N GLU A 143 -10.38 6.89 2.91
CA GLU A 143 -9.78 6.13 1.84
C GLU A 143 -10.01 4.62 2.04
N GLN A 144 -9.85 4.10 3.26
CA GLN A 144 -10.15 2.70 3.57
C GLN A 144 -11.62 2.34 3.32
N ALA A 145 -12.55 3.22 3.73
CA ALA A 145 -13.97 3.02 3.49
C ALA A 145 -14.30 3.01 1.98
N PHE A 146 -13.65 3.89 1.21
CA PHE A 146 -13.76 3.90 -0.24
C PHE A 146 -13.18 2.62 -0.88
N GLN A 147 -12.03 2.13 -0.43
CA GLN A 147 -11.45 0.87 -0.91
C GLN A 147 -12.38 -0.32 -0.63
N LYS A 148 -12.95 -0.37 0.58
CA LYS A 148 -13.92 -1.39 0.97
C LYS A 148 -15.20 -1.30 0.14
N LEU A 149 -15.62 -0.09 -0.23
CA LEU A 149 -16.75 0.14 -1.12
C LEU A 149 -16.46 -0.39 -2.53
N ILE A 150 -15.31 -0.04 -3.13
CA ILE A 150 -14.92 -0.51 -4.46
C ILE A 150 -14.77 -2.03 -4.50
N SER A 151 -14.21 -2.64 -3.44
CA SER A 151 -14.02 -4.09 -3.36
C SER A 151 -15.33 -4.89 -3.43
N GLN A 152 -16.46 -4.30 -3.01
CA GLN A 152 -17.79 -4.94 -3.16
C GLN A 152 -18.22 -5.09 -4.62
N TYR A 153 -17.63 -4.31 -5.52
CA TYR A 153 -17.93 -4.27 -6.94
C TYR A 153 -16.74 -4.74 -7.79
N GLU A 154 -15.79 -5.48 -7.21
CA GLU A 154 -14.58 -5.90 -7.91
C GLU A 154 -14.85 -6.76 -9.17
N ASN A 155 -15.99 -7.47 -9.18
CA ASN A 155 -16.44 -8.30 -10.30
C ASN A 155 -17.31 -7.53 -11.32
N ASP A 156 -17.64 -6.27 -11.04
CA ASP A 156 -18.38 -5.40 -11.96
C ASP A 156 -17.40 -4.74 -12.94
N GLU A 157 -17.48 -5.10 -14.21
CA GLU A 157 -16.54 -4.64 -15.24
C GLU A 157 -16.56 -3.11 -15.40
N GLU A 158 -17.72 -2.46 -15.28
CA GLU A 158 -17.83 -1.01 -15.45
C GLU A 158 -17.19 -0.28 -14.26
N VAL A 159 -17.52 -0.70 -13.04
CA VAL A 159 -16.98 -0.10 -11.81
C VAL A 159 -15.47 -0.34 -11.74
N SER A 160 -15.00 -1.54 -12.09
CA SER A 160 -13.58 -1.89 -12.12
C SER A 160 -12.80 -1.04 -13.11
N VAL A 161 -13.31 -0.82 -14.33
CA VAL A 161 -12.68 0.06 -15.33
C VAL A 161 -12.58 1.50 -14.81
N LYS A 162 -13.64 2.03 -14.18
CA LYS A 162 -13.62 3.38 -13.62
C LYS A 162 -12.66 3.50 -12.43
N ALA A 163 -12.66 2.53 -11.53
CA ALA A 163 -11.70 2.48 -10.42
C ALA A 163 -10.25 2.41 -10.93
N GLN A 164 -9.99 1.74 -12.05
CA GLN A 164 -8.68 1.73 -12.70
C GLN A 164 -8.32 3.08 -13.31
N LEU A 165 -9.27 3.75 -13.98
CA LEU A 165 -9.06 5.10 -14.52
C LEU A 165 -8.76 6.11 -13.41
N LEU A 166 -9.35 5.94 -12.23
CA LEU A 166 -9.03 6.75 -11.06
C LEU A 166 -7.59 6.55 -10.59
N LEU A 167 -7.10 5.29 -10.57
CA LEU A 167 -5.71 4.98 -10.19
C LEU A 167 -4.68 5.32 -11.28
N HIS A 168 -5.13 5.39 -12.53
CA HIS A 168 -4.32 5.65 -13.72
C HIS A 168 -4.96 6.76 -14.54
N PRO A 169 -4.94 8.00 -14.03
CA PRO A 169 -5.46 9.13 -14.79
C PRO A 169 -4.71 9.24 -16.10
N GLU A 170 -5.43 9.59 -17.17
CA GLU A 170 -4.80 9.81 -18.47
C GLU A 170 -3.79 10.96 -18.37
N PRO A 171 -2.51 10.74 -18.71
CA PRO A 171 -1.52 11.80 -18.68
C PRO A 171 -1.90 12.91 -19.67
N LYS A 172 -1.58 14.15 -19.30
CA LYS A 172 -1.94 15.36 -20.06
C LYS A 172 -0.74 16.01 -20.76
N GLY A 173 0.40 15.33 -20.78
CA GLY A 173 1.64 15.82 -21.38
C GLY A 173 1.63 15.81 -22.91
N ASP A 174 2.59 16.53 -23.48
CA ASP A 174 2.84 16.54 -24.91
C ASP A 174 3.53 15.23 -25.33
N THR A 175 2.83 14.44 -26.14
CA THR A 175 3.34 13.13 -26.59
C THR A 175 4.68 13.19 -27.34
N VAL A 176 5.01 14.30 -28.00
CA VAL A 176 6.26 14.46 -28.75
C VAL A 176 7.41 14.77 -27.81
N ARG A 177 7.22 15.70 -26.86
CA ARG A 177 8.22 16.00 -25.82
C ARG A 177 8.41 14.83 -24.88
N ALA A 178 7.33 14.17 -24.46
CA ALA A 178 7.40 12.99 -23.60
C ALA A 178 8.26 11.86 -24.21
N ARG A 179 8.13 11.61 -25.51
CA ARG A 179 8.92 10.58 -26.22
C ARG A 179 10.43 10.87 -26.27
N SER A 180 10.85 12.12 -26.07
CA SER A 180 12.27 12.46 -26.04
C SER A 180 12.90 12.30 -24.65
N ILE A 181 12.10 12.05 -23.61
CA ILE A 181 12.59 11.80 -22.25
C ILE A 181 13.03 10.33 -22.15
N SER A 182 14.32 10.08 -21.91
CA SER A 182 14.83 8.71 -21.75
C SER A 182 14.40 8.11 -20.41
N VAL A 183 14.43 6.78 -20.31
CA VAL A 183 14.15 6.04 -19.06
C VAL A 183 15.06 6.50 -17.92
N GLU A 184 16.35 6.70 -18.20
CA GLU A 184 17.33 7.17 -17.22
C GLU A 184 16.96 8.58 -16.71
N LYS A 185 16.51 9.46 -17.62
CA LYS A 185 16.08 10.80 -17.23
C LYS A 185 14.80 10.78 -16.39
N ILE A 186 13.85 9.89 -16.70
CA ILE A 186 12.64 9.69 -15.87
C ILE A 186 13.03 9.26 -14.45
N ILE A 187 13.96 8.30 -14.31
CA ILE A 187 14.45 7.84 -13.01
C ILE A 187 15.16 8.96 -12.25
N GLU A 188 16.02 9.73 -12.92
CA GLU A 188 16.70 10.89 -12.32
C GLU A 188 15.69 11.91 -11.78
N ILE A 189 14.64 12.20 -12.54
CA ILE A 189 13.56 13.09 -12.11
C ILE A 189 12.82 12.52 -10.89
N HIS A 190 12.51 11.23 -10.86
CA HIS A 190 11.84 10.61 -9.71
C HIS A 190 12.72 10.61 -8.45
N GLN A 191 14.02 10.34 -8.59
CA GLN A 191 14.98 10.48 -7.49
C GLN A 191 15.04 11.92 -6.98
N PHE A 192 15.01 12.90 -7.89
CA PHE A 192 14.93 14.30 -7.51
C PHE A 192 13.61 14.63 -6.80
N MET A 193 12.47 14.13 -7.29
CA MET A 193 11.16 14.28 -6.63
C MET A 193 11.19 13.71 -5.21
N VAL A 194 11.82 12.54 -4.99
CA VAL A 194 11.99 11.98 -3.63
C VAL A 194 12.72 12.96 -2.71
N VAL A 195 13.84 13.53 -3.15
CA VAL A 195 14.60 14.51 -2.36
C VAL A 195 13.76 15.75 -2.06
N ARG A 196 12.97 16.23 -3.03
CA ARG A 196 12.08 17.39 -2.86
C ARG A 196 10.93 17.09 -1.91
N MET A 197 10.29 15.94 -2.05
CA MET A 197 9.19 15.51 -1.19
C MET A 197 9.67 15.29 0.25
N GLN A 198 10.85 14.72 0.45
CA GLN A 198 11.45 14.59 1.77
C GLN A 198 11.66 15.96 2.44
N LYS A 199 12.08 16.97 1.65
CA LYS A 199 12.19 18.34 2.14
C LYS A 199 10.83 18.92 2.52
N VAL A 200 9.81 18.75 1.67
CA VAL A 200 8.43 19.20 1.96
C VAL A 200 7.91 18.55 3.24
N LEU A 201 8.03 17.23 3.39
CA LEU A 201 7.62 16.52 4.60
C LEU A 201 8.36 17.02 5.84
N THR A 202 9.68 17.20 5.75
CA THR A 202 10.48 17.71 6.88
C THR A 202 10.01 19.10 7.29
N GLU A 203 9.84 20.03 6.34
CA GLU A 203 9.34 21.38 6.61
C GLU A 203 7.91 21.34 7.17
N PHE A 204 7.04 20.48 6.65
CA PHE A 204 5.66 20.32 7.12
C PHE A 204 5.62 19.89 8.59
N LEU A 205 6.45 18.91 8.96
CA LEU A 205 6.53 18.41 10.34
C LEU A 205 7.08 19.44 11.33
N THR A 206 7.77 20.49 10.86
CA THR A 206 8.20 21.61 11.71
C THR A 206 7.11 22.66 11.97
N LEU A 207 6.00 22.61 11.22
CA LEU A 207 4.85 23.47 11.49
C LEU A 207 4.20 23.06 12.81
N ASP A 208 3.65 24.04 13.52
CA ASP A 208 2.86 23.77 14.72
C ASP A 208 1.64 22.91 14.38
N GLN A 209 1.12 22.22 15.40
CA GLN A 209 0.05 21.25 15.22
C GLN A 209 -1.26 21.90 14.75
N GLU A 210 -1.56 23.13 15.17
CA GLU A 210 -2.75 23.85 14.75
C GLU A 210 -2.68 24.20 13.26
N THR A 211 -1.53 24.72 12.81
CA THR A 211 -1.30 24.97 11.39
C THR A 211 -1.41 23.70 10.56
N ARG A 212 -0.81 22.58 10.98
CA ARG A 212 -0.92 21.30 10.25
C ARG A 212 -2.36 20.82 10.13
N ARG A 213 -3.14 20.92 11.21
CA ARG A 213 -4.57 20.52 11.25
C ARG A 213 -5.49 21.42 10.43
N SER A 214 -5.02 22.61 10.02
CA SER A 214 -5.79 23.49 9.12
C SER A 214 -5.83 23.00 7.67
N PHE A 215 -5.02 22.01 7.31
CA PHE A 215 -4.99 21.39 5.99
C PHE A 215 -5.93 20.18 5.96
N SER A 216 -6.79 20.09 4.95
CA SER A 216 -7.42 18.82 4.59
C SER A 216 -6.37 17.86 3.99
N ASN A 217 -6.73 16.59 3.83
CA ASN A 217 -5.86 15.61 3.15
C ASN A 217 -5.54 16.09 1.73
N LYS A 218 -6.58 16.50 0.98
CA LYS A 218 -6.40 16.96 -0.38
C LYS A 218 -5.60 18.25 -0.47
N ALA A 219 -5.77 19.14 0.49
CA ALA A 219 -4.97 20.36 0.59
C ALA A 219 -3.48 20.04 0.84
N CYS A 220 -3.16 19.07 1.69
CA CYS A 220 -1.78 18.62 1.91
C CYS A 220 -1.16 18.08 0.62
N GLU A 221 -1.85 17.15 -0.05
CA GLU A 221 -1.41 16.53 -1.30
C GLU A 221 -1.12 17.57 -2.37
N THR A 222 -2.11 18.41 -2.69
CA THR A 222 -2.01 19.40 -3.77
C THR A 222 -0.96 20.48 -3.47
N THR A 223 -0.76 20.83 -2.19
CA THR A 223 0.32 21.74 -1.78
C THR A 223 1.69 21.10 -1.98
N ALA A 224 1.86 19.83 -1.61
CA ALA A 224 3.11 19.11 -1.80
C ALA A 224 3.40 18.87 -3.28
N GLU A 225 2.39 18.48 -4.06
CA GLU A 225 2.44 18.35 -5.51
C GLU A 225 2.94 19.65 -6.13
N LEU A 226 2.31 20.79 -5.83
CA LEU A 226 2.74 22.08 -6.35
C LEU A 226 4.22 22.38 -6.05
N LEU A 227 4.66 22.14 -4.81
CA LEU A 227 6.05 22.42 -4.40
C LEU A 227 7.07 21.53 -5.09
N VAL A 228 6.73 20.26 -5.31
CA VAL A 228 7.57 19.30 -6.05
C VAL A 228 7.56 19.66 -7.53
N SER A 229 6.39 19.92 -8.12
CA SER A 229 6.22 20.29 -9.53
C SER A 229 6.98 21.57 -9.87
N ILE A 230 6.92 22.63 -9.05
CA ILE A 230 7.74 23.84 -9.24
C ILE A 230 9.24 23.49 -9.32
N ALA A 231 9.70 22.54 -8.49
CA ALA A 231 11.10 22.15 -8.49
C ALA A 231 11.49 21.34 -9.74
N VAL A 232 10.59 20.50 -10.25
CA VAL A 232 10.79 19.73 -11.49
C VAL A 232 10.77 20.66 -12.70
N GLU A 233 9.83 21.60 -12.78
CA GLU A 233 9.77 22.63 -13.82
C GLU A 233 11.08 23.44 -13.90
N GLN A 234 11.71 23.72 -12.76
CA GLN A 234 13.02 24.39 -12.69
C GLN A 234 14.18 23.55 -13.25
N GLN A 235 14.00 22.23 -13.45
CA GLN A 235 14.94 21.36 -14.16
C GLN A 235 14.74 21.41 -15.68
N GLY A 236 13.80 22.23 -16.18
CA GLY A 236 13.53 22.39 -17.61
C GLY A 236 12.72 21.25 -18.22
N VAL A 237 11.97 20.50 -17.40
CA VAL A 237 11.07 19.44 -17.85
C VAL A 237 9.69 19.68 -17.24
N HIS A 238 8.64 19.56 -18.05
CA HIS A 238 7.27 19.69 -17.58
C HIS A 238 6.79 18.41 -16.88
N CYS A 239 6.08 18.56 -15.77
CA CYS A 239 5.64 17.42 -14.96
C CYS A 239 4.72 16.50 -15.76
N GLU A 240 3.78 17.07 -16.50
CA GLU A 240 2.86 16.31 -17.34
C GLU A 240 3.57 15.53 -18.46
N ASP A 241 4.71 16.03 -18.96
CA ASP A 241 5.50 15.34 -19.98
C ASP A 241 6.23 14.13 -19.38
N VAL A 242 6.65 14.21 -18.11
CA VAL A 242 7.25 13.08 -17.38
C VAL A 242 6.21 11.99 -17.12
N GLU A 243 5.01 12.37 -16.67
CA GLU A 243 3.88 11.44 -16.51
C GLU A 243 3.51 10.78 -17.84
N GLN A 244 3.45 11.57 -18.92
CA GLN A 244 3.22 11.08 -20.28
C GLN A 244 4.33 10.15 -20.77
N ALA A 245 5.59 10.42 -20.41
CA ALA A 245 6.74 9.57 -20.74
C ALA A 245 6.74 8.28 -19.89
N GLY A 246 6.09 8.32 -18.72
CA GLY A 246 5.80 7.17 -17.87
C GLY A 246 5.08 6.03 -18.61
N LEU A 247 4.41 6.33 -19.75
CA LEU A 247 3.83 5.34 -20.66
C LEU A 247 4.84 4.36 -21.29
N HIS A 248 6.15 4.55 -21.09
CA HIS A 248 7.19 3.51 -21.21
C HIS A 248 7.11 2.44 -20.09
N GLU A 249 5.89 2.17 -19.60
CA GLU A 249 5.59 1.48 -18.34
C GLU A 249 6.28 0.13 -18.23
N ASN A 250 6.29 -0.66 -19.31
CA ASN A 250 6.88 -2.00 -19.32
C ASN A 250 8.35 -2.03 -18.88
N VAL A 251 9.11 -0.99 -19.19
CA VAL A 251 10.53 -0.88 -18.82
C VAL A 251 10.66 -0.32 -17.41
N LEU A 252 9.95 0.77 -17.12
CA LEU A 252 10.04 1.48 -15.84
C LEU A 252 9.55 0.65 -14.66
N ALA A 253 8.46 -0.08 -14.82
CA ALA A 253 7.90 -0.91 -13.75
C ALA A 253 8.87 -1.99 -13.26
N ASN A 254 9.62 -2.59 -14.17
CA ASN A 254 10.59 -3.62 -13.84
C ASN A 254 11.93 -3.02 -13.40
N HIS A 255 12.05 -1.69 -13.39
CA HIS A 255 13.26 -1.01 -12.97
C HIS A 255 13.27 -0.83 -11.43
N PRO A 256 14.19 -1.47 -10.70
CA PRO A 256 14.17 -1.50 -9.23
C PRO A 256 14.28 -0.10 -8.61
N GLU A 257 15.08 0.79 -9.19
CA GLU A 257 15.20 2.17 -8.70
C GLU A 257 13.92 3.00 -8.89
N PHE A 258 13.18 2.77 -9.98
CA PHE A 258 11.93 3.48 -10.23
C PHE A 258 10.88 3.04 -9.23
N ALA A 259 10.70 1.73 -9.07
CA ALA A 259 9.81 1.15 -8.07
C ALA A 259 10.13 1.67 -6.66
N ARG A 260 11.42 1.73 -6.29
CA ARG A 260 11.88 2.28 -5.01
C ARG A 260 11.51 3.76 -4.85
N CYS A 261 11.68 4.59 -5.89
CA CYS A 261 11.29 6.00 -5.83
C CYS A 261 9.78 6.18 -5.68
N THR A 262 8.98 5.44 -6.45
CA THR A 262 7.52 5.44 -6.39
C THR A 262 7.01 5.07 -4.99
N GLU A 263 7.57 4.01 -4.39
CA GLU A 263 7.25 3.59 -3.02
C GLU A 263 7.63 4.67 -1.99
N GLN A 264 8.83 5.26 -2.12
CA GLN A 264 9.27 6.32 -1.22
C GLN A 264 8.37 7.56 -1.29
N LEU A 265 7.97 7.97 -2.50
CA LEU A 265 7.01 9.06 -2.69
C LEU A 265 5.66 8.74 -2.03
N ALA A 266 5.17 7.49 -2.13
CA ALA A 266 3.91 7.07 -1.54
C ALA A 266 3.95 7.14 -0.02
N ASN A 267 5.00 6.57 0.57
CA ASN A 267 5.20 6.57 2.01
C ASN A 267 5.31 8.01 2.57
N MET A 268 6.02 8.89 1.87
CA MET A 268 6.12 10.30 2.29
C MET A 268 4.80 11.05 2.14
N MET A 269 4.00 10.76 1.10
CA MET A 269 2.69 11.39 0.92
C MET A 269 1.71 10.92 2.00
N GLN A 270 1.64 9.62 2.28
CA GLN A 270 0.83 9.08 3.37
C GLN A 270 1.24 9.66 4.73
N HIS A 271 2.55 9.82 4.98
CA HIS A 271 3.03 10.47 6.19
C HIS A 271 2.65 11.95 6.25
N LEU A 272 2.68 12.66 5.13
CA LEU A 272 2.27 14.05 5.05
C LEU A 272 0.79 14.22 5.39
N THR A 273 -0.09 13.47 4.73
CA THR A 273 -1.55 13.54 4.94
C THR A 273 -1.93 13.07 6.34
N GLY A 274 -1.40 11.93 6.79
CA GLY A 274 -1.59 11.44 8.16
C GLY A 274 -1.10 12.45 9.21
N SER A 275 -0.06 13.23 8.90
CA SER A 275 0.43 14.26 9.83
C SER A 275 -0.52 15.44 10.03
N ALA A 276 -1.40 15.70 9.07
CA ALA A 276 -2.41 16.75 9.13
C ALA A 276 -3.68 16.32 9.89
N GLN A 277 -3.94 15.01 9.97
CA GLN A 277 -5.14 14.49 10.61
C GLN A 277 -5.14 14.67 12.14
N PRO A 278 -6.34 14.80 12.75
CA PRO A 278 -6.50 14.58 14.18
C PRO A 278 -5.95 13.20 14.56
N ARG A 279 -5.43 13.11 15.79
CA ARG A 279 -4.86 11.88 16.30
C ARG A 279 -5.93 11.13 17.04
N ALA A 280 -5.88 9.79 17.02
CA ALA A 280 -6.76 9.00 17.86
C ALA A 280 -6.55 9.43 19.32
N GLU A 281 -7.65 9.59 20.04
CA GLU A 281 -7.56 9.85 21.48
C GLU A 281 -6.77 8.73 22.14
N LYS A 282 -5.95 9.06 23.14
CA LYS A 282 -5.05 8.08 23.80
C LYS A 282 -5.79 6.81 24.24
N ALA A 283 -7.03 6.96 24.74
CA ALA A 283 -7.85 5.83 25.18
C ALA A 283 -8.18 4.87 24.03
N ASP A 284 -8.58 5.42 22.88
CA ASP A 284 -8.90 4.67 21.67
C ASP A 284 -7.64 4.02 21.09
N PHE A 285 -6.53 4.74 21.04
CA PHE A 285 -5.24 4.18 20.60
C PHE A 285 -4.79 3.01 21.49
N LEU A 286 -4.90 3.13 22.81
CA LEU A 286 -4.62 2.02 23.72
C LEU A 286 -5.57 0.83 23.49
N GLU A 287 -6.83 1.06 23.15
CA GLU A 287 -7.79 0.01 22.81
C GLU A 287 -7.37 -0.71 21.51
N VAL A 288 -6.96 0.02 20.47
CA VAL A 288 -6.36 -0.56 19.24
C VAL A 288 -5.16 -1.45 19.58
N LEU A 289 -4.18 -0.93 20.34
CA LEU A 289 -2.97 -1.68 20.69
C LEU A 289 -3.27 -2.93 21.50
N ARG A 290 -4.21 -2.87 22.45
CA ARG A 290 -4.63 -4.03 23.23
C ARG A 290 -5.32 -5.07 22.34
N ASN A 291 -6.16 -4.65 21.39
CA ASN A 291 -6.79 -5.57 20.44
C ASN A 291 -5.73 -6.26 19.56
N MET A 292 -4.78 -5.51 19.02
CA MET A 292 -3.66 -6.07 18.25
C MET A 292 -2.85 -7.08 19.05
N ALA A 293 -2.49 -6.75 20.30
CA ALA A 293 -1.76 -7.65 21.19
C ALA A 293 -2.54 -8.94 21.49
N ASN A 294 -3.83 -8.81 21.81
CA ASN A 294 -4.70 -9.95 22.06
C ASN A 294 -4.86 -10.84 20.82
N HIS A 295 -5.02 -10.24 19.65
CA HIS A 295 -5.12 -10.96 18.38
C HIS A 295 -3.82 -11.70 18.03
N ALA A 296 -2.67 -11.05 18.18
CA ALA A 296 -1.36 -11.66 17.96
C ALA A 296 -1.14 -12.87 18.88
N GLN A 297 -1.46 -12.71 20.17
CA GLN A 297 -1.36 -13.80 21.15
C GLN A 297 -2.31 -14.96 20.80
N ALA A 298 -3.57 -14.67 20.49
CA ALA A 298 -4.55 -15.68 20.10
C ALA A 298 -4.14 -16.43 18.82
N SER A 299 -3.62 -15.72 17.82
CA SER A 299 -3.11 -16.29 16.57
C SER A 299 -1.93 -17.23 16.81
N LYS A 300 -1.02 -16.86 17.71
CA LYS A 300 0.11 -17.69 18.12
C LYS A 300 -0.35 -18.98 18.81
N GLU A 301 -1.24 -18.87 19.79
CA GLU A 301 -1.79 -20.02 20.52
C GLU A 301 -2.57 -20.95 19.60
N PHE A 302 -3.39 -20.38 18.72
CA PHE A 302 -4.13 -21.09 17.68
C PHE A 302 -3.20 -21.87 16.76
N SER A 303 -2.20 -21.21 16.19
CA SER A 303 -1.25 -21.81 15.25
C SER A 303 -0.46 -22.96 15.89
N LYS A 304 -0.02 -22.78 17.15
CA LYS A 304 0.64 -23.83 17.92
C LYS A 304 -0.28 -25.02 18.14
N LYS A 305 -1.54 -24.81 18.53
CA LYS A 305 -2.52 -25.88 18.72
C LYS A 305 -2.80 -26.65 17.43
N VAL A 306 -3.00 -25.96 16.31
CA VAL A 306 -3.22 -26.61 15.01
C VAL A 306 -1.99 -27.40 14.57
N TYR A 307 -0.79 -26.89 14.83
CA TYR A 307 0.46 -27.62 14.55
C TYR A 307 0.58 -28.90 15.38
N GLU A 308 0.26 -28.85 16.67
CA GLU A 308 0.25 -30.03 17.53
C GLU A 308 -0.73 -31.10 17.03
N ASP A 309 -1.95 -30.68 16.66
CA ASP A 309 -2.96 -31.58 16.10
C ASP A 309 -2.53 -32.18 14.75
N TYR A 310 -1.95 -31.34 13.88
CA TYR A 310 -1.43 -31.78 12.58
C TYR A 310 -0.33 -32.83 12.75
N ARG A 311 0.63 -32.56 13.63
CA ARG A 311 1.74 -33.48 13.93
C ARG A 311 1.26 -34.78 14.59
N ALA A 312 0.27 -34.69 15.47
CA ALA A 312 -0.37 -35.85 16.10
C ALA A 312 -1.24 -36.66 15.12
N LYS A 313 -1.39 -36.21 13.87
CA LYS A 313 -2.28 -36.77 12.85
C LYS A 313 -3.76 -36.77 13.27
N SER A 314 -4.13 -35.94 14.25
CA SER A 314 -5.53 -35.70 14.62
C SER A 314 -6.19 -34.67 13.69
N CYS A 315 -5.39 -33.95 12.92
CA CYS A 315 -5.82 -32.98 11.91
C CYS A 315 -5.01 -33.18 10.62
N ASN A 316 -5.66 -33.24 9.46
CA ASN A 316 -4.98 -33.20 8.16
C ASN A 316 -4.89 -31.76 7.60
N ALA A 317 -4.16 -31.55 6.51
CA ALA A 317 -3.95 -30.22 5.93
C ALA A 317 -5.27 -29.50 5.56
N GLY A 318 -6.29 -30.22 5.06
CA GLY A 318 -7.58 -29.62 4.72
C GLY A 318 -8.46 -29.28 5.94
N GLN A 319 -8.30 -30.00 7.05
CA GLN A 319 -8.91 -29.63 8.33
C GLN A 319 -8.19 -28.42 8.94
N ALA A 320 -6.85 -28.37 8.86
CA ALA A 320 -6.07 -27.24 9.32
C ALA A 320 -6.47 -25.97 8.55
N TYR A 321 -6.57 -26.03 7.22
CA TYR A 321 -6.97 -24.91 6.38
C TYR A 321 -8.35 -24.34 6.78
N ARG A 322 -9.34 -25.22 6.99
CA ARG A 322 -10.69 -24.79 7.44
C ARG A 322 -10.65 -24.11 8.81
N ARG A 323 -9.85 -24.60 9.75
CA ARG A 323 -9.68 -23.93 11.04
C ARG A 323 -9.06 -22.54 10.89
N PHE A 324 -8.13 -22.35 9.94
CA PHE A 324 -7.59 -21.02 9.63
C PHE A 324 -8.65 -20.11 8.98
N GLU A 325 -9.50 -20.63 8.09
CA GLU A 325 -10.66 -19.88 7.58
C GLU A 325 -11.58 -19.44 8.73
N ASP A 326 -11.94 -20.37 9.63
CA ASP A 326 -12.81 -20.08 10.77
C ASP A 326 -12.19 -19.05 11.73
N PHE A 327 -10.88 -19.18 12.01
CA PHE A 327 -10.15 -18.22 12.85
C PHE A 327 -10.10 -16.83 12.22
N ASN A 328 -9.86 -16.73 10.91
CA ASN A 328 -9.85 -15.45 10.20
C ASN A 328 -11.24 -14.83 10.10
N ALA A 329 -12.30 -15.64 9.99
CA ALA A 329 -13.68 -15.16 10.02
C ALA A 329 -14.13 -14.68 11.41
N ALA A 330 -13.52 -15.22 12.47
CA ALA A 330 -13.82 -14.88 13.86
C ALA A 330 -12.95 -13.73 14.42
N GLN A 331 -12.25 -12.97 13.57
CA GLN A 331 -11.42 -11.87 14.04
C GLN A 331 -12.23 -10.89 14.89
N PRO A 332 -11.68 -10.43 16.03
CA PRO A 332 -12.38 -9.52 16.91
C PRO A 332 -12.69 -8.23 16.15
N VAL A 333 -13.97 -7.97 15.95
CA VAL A 333 -14.43 -6.67 15.44
C VAL A 333 -14.02 -5.64 16.47
N LEU A 334 -13.28 -4.61 16.05
CA LEU A 334 -13.02 -3.46 16.91
C LEU A 334 -14.34 -2.93 17.47
N LYS A 335 -14.28 -2.36 18.67
CA LYS A 335 -15.45 -1.73 19.28
C LYS A 335 -16.09 -0.75 18.29
N GLU A 336 -17.42 -0.79 18.21
CA GLU A 336 -18.18 0.05 17.27
C GLU A 336 -17.77 1.52 17.42
N GLY A 337 -17.34 2.14 16.31
CA GLY A 337 -16.83 3.52 16.26
C GLY A 337 -15.30 3.65 16.30
N LEU A 338 -14.56 2.55 16.52
CA LEU A 338 -13.10 2.55 16.50
C LEU A 338 -12.61 2.04 15.13
N GLU A 339 -11.94 2.91 14.39
CA GLU A 339 -11.40 2.56 13.06
C GLU A 339 -10.01 1.90 13.18
N ASP A 340 -9.69 1.03 12.22
CA ASP A 340 -8.35 0.46 12.10
C ASP A 340 -7.35 1.57 11.70
N LEU A 341 -6.38 1.82 12.56
CA LEU A 341 -5.30 2.77 12.28
C LEU A 341 -4.34 2.19 11.24
N THR A 342 -4.04 2.96 10.20
CA THR A 342 -2.99 2.65 9.25
C THR A 342 -1.62 2.56 9.94
N PRO A 343 -0.61 1.90 9.35
CA PRO A 343 0.75 1.87 9.92
C PRO A 343 1.33 3.26 10.21
N VAL A 344 1.02 4.24 9.35
CA VAL A 344 1.43 5.63 9.54
C VAL A 344 0.72 6.27 10.72
N GLU A 345 -0.59 6.10 10.84
CA GLU A 345 -1.37 6.62 11.97
C GLU A 345 -0.97 5.97 13.29
N LEU A 346 -0.69 4.66 13.30
CA LEU A 346 -0.15 3.95 14.45
C LEU A 346 1.18 4.56 14.91
N GLN A 347 2.10 4.80 13.96
CA GLN A 347 3.40 5.41 14.27
C GLN A 347 3.24 6.85 14.77
N LEU A 348 2.38 7.65 14.13
CA LEU A 348 2.13 9.04 14.53
C LEU A 348 1.46 9.14 15.91
N CYS A 349 0.52 8.25 16.24
CA CYS A 349 -0.07 8.17 17.58
C CYS A 349 0.97 7.70 18.61
N TYR A 350 1.81 6.73 18.25
CA TYR A 350 2.91 6.31 19.12
C TYR A 350 3.86 7.47 19.39
N ASP A 351 4.33 8.20 18.38
CA ASP A 351 5.25 9.31 18.56
C ASP A 351 4.69 10.42 19.47
N GLU A 352 3.37 10.64 19.44
CA GLU A 352 2.69 11.59 20.32
C GLU A 352 2.59 11.09 21.77
N TYR A 353 2.32 9.80 21.96
CA TYR A 353 2.08 9.22 23.29
C TYR A 353 3.24 8.39 23.84
N ARG A 354 4.40 8.34 23.17
CA ARG A 354 5.51 7.44 23.50
C ARG A 354 6.11 7.66 24.88
N GLU A 355 5.95 8.85 25.46
CA GLU A 355 6.44 9.15 26.82
C GLU A 355 5.55 8.51 27.90
N ASP A 356 4.37 7.99 27.52
CA ASP A 356 3.46 7.32 28.42
C ASP A 356 3.83 5.84 28.61
N PRO A 357 4.09 5.38 29.85
CA PRO A 357 4.52 4.00 30.11
C PRO A 357 3.48 2.94 29.70
N GLU A 358 2.19 3.26 29.78
CA GLU A 358 1.12 2.33 29.40
C GLU A 358 1.11 2.12 27.88
N VAL A 359 1.30 3.20 27.12
CA VAL A 359 1.41 3.14 25.66
C VAL A 359 2.64 2.36 25.25
N GLN A 360 3.81 2.64 25.84
CA GLN A 360 5.02 1.86 25.58
C GLN A 360 4.80 0.36 25.85
N GLN A 361 4.16 0.02 26.97
CA GLN A 361 3.89 -1.37 27.30
C GLN A 361 2.92 -2.02 26.31
N ALA A 362 1.84 -1.33 25.94
CA ALA A 362 0.85 -1.84 24.99
C ALA A 362 1.45 -2.02 23.59
N TRP A 363 2.22 -1.03 23.13
CA TRP A 363 2.94 -1.06 21.86
C TRP A 363 3.90 -2.24 21.75
N ASN A 364 4.71 -2.45 22.81
CA ASN A 364 5.62 -3.58 22.91
C ASN A 364 4.90 -4.93 22.88
N LYS A 365 3.75 -5.05 23.57
CA LYS A 365 2.94 -6.28 23.59
C LYS A 365 2.26 -6.55 22.25
N ALA A 366 1.85 -5.51 21.55
CA ALA A 366 1.22 -5.60 20.24
C ALA A 366 2.21 -6.03 19.13
N GLY A 367 3.52 -6.01 19.40
CA GLY A 367 4.53 -6.38 18.42
C GLY A 367 4.60 -5.43 17.23
N VAL A 368 4.06 -4.21 17.38
CA VAL A 368 3.99 -3.22 16.29
C VAL A 368 5.37 -2.82 15.82
N GLU A 369 6.35 -2.72 16.74
CA GLU A 369 7.76 -2.48 16.39
C GLU A 369 8.29 -3.49 15.37
N ASN A 370 7.94 -4.78 15.50
CA ASN A 370 8.44 -5.80 14.58
C ASN A 370 7.81 -5.63 13.20
N SER A 371 6.52 -5.30 13.15
CA SER A 371 5.80 -5.05 11.90
C SER A 371 6.32 -3.80 11.19
N LEU A 372 6.50 -2.71 11.93
CA LEU A 372 7.00 -1.44 11.40
C LEU A 372 8.47 -1.50 11.03
N ASN A 373 9.31 -2.18 11.82
CA ASN A 373 10.71 -2.40 11.48
C ASN A 373 10.86 -3.27 10.24
N LEU A 374 9.97 -4.25 10.03
CA LEU A 374 9.95 -5.01 8.79
C LEU A 374 9.61 -4.09 7.60
N ALA A 375 8.58 -3.24 7.73
CA ALA A 375 8.22 -2.26 6.71
C ALA A 375 9.33 -1.23 6.45
N SER A 376 10.02 -0.76 7.49
CA SER A 376 11.05 0.26 7.40
C SER A 376 12.43 -0.29 7.03
N SER A 377 12.71 -1.58 7.24
CA SER A 377 13.98 -2.21 6.87
C SER A 377 14.25 -2.22 5.36
N LEU A 378 13.21 -2.00 4.54
CA LEU A 378 13.32 -1.72 3.11
C LEU A 378 13.81 -0.28 2.81
N SER A 379 13.73 0.61 3.79
CA SER A 379 14.20 1.99 3.74
C SER A 379 15.46 2.15 4.61
N LEU A 380 16.62 2.03 3.97
CA LEU A 380 17.96 2.10 4.56
C LEU A 380 18.19 3.37 5.42
N LYS A 381 17.84 3.32 6.71
CA LYS A 381 18.38 4.24 7.73
C LYS A 381 18.78 3.48 9.00
N PRO A 382 20.09 3.33 9.26
CA PRO A 382 20.59 2.79 10.52
C PRO A 382 20.56 3.92 11.56
N GLY A 383 19.57 3.93 12.47
CA GLY A 383 19.35 5.12 13.30
C GLY A 383 18.57 4.95 14.59
N ALA A 384 18.60 3.78 15.23
CA ALA A 384 18.30 3.66 16.67
C ALA A 384 18.88 2.33 17.16
N SER A 385 19.72 2.38 18.20
CA SER A 385 20.21 1.15 18.85
C SER A 385 19.07 0.60 19.70
N PRO A 386 18.59 -0.64 19.48
CA PRO A 386 17.53 -1.21 20.29
C PRO A 386 18.03 -1.33 21.74
N GLU A 387 17.37 -0.64 22.66
CA GLU A 387 17.68 -0.71 24.08
C GLU A 387 17.64 -2.16 24.58
N ASP A 388 18.50 -2.48 25.56
CA ASP A 388 18.86 -3.79 26.09
C ASP A 388 17.66 -4.62 26.64
N LYS A 389 16.75 -5.07 25.77
CA LYS A 389 15.91 -6.23 26.09
C LYS A 389 16.86 -7.42 26.18
N LYS A 390 17.00 -8.00 27.39
CA LYS A 390 17.78 -9.23 27.69
C LYS A 390 17.18 -10.47 26.99
N GLY A 391 17.05 -10.43 25.67
CA GLY A 391 16.69 -11.57 24.85
C GLY A 391 17.83 -12.58 24.79
N LYS A 392 17.47 -13.85 24.61
CA LYS A 392 18.44 -14.92 24.34
C LYS A 392 19.24 -14.54 23.08
N LYS A 393 20.56 -14.40 23.20
CA LYS A 393 21.43 -14.13 22.03
C LYS A 393 21.43 -15.36 21.13
N ILE A 394 20.65 -15.32 20.04
CA ILE A 394 20.62 -16.38 19.02
C ILE A 394 21.82 -16.18 18.09
N LYS A 395 22.62 -17.22 17.88
CA LYS A 395 23.81 -17.14 17.01
C LYS A 395 23.39 -17.15 15.54
N PRO A 396 24.14 -16.50 14.62
CA PRO A 396 23.88 -16.59 13.18
C PRO A 396 23.76 -18.03 12.65
N SER A 397 24.57 -18.96 13.16
CA SER A 397 24.50 -20.37 12.79
C SER A 397 23.18 -21.03 13.21
N GLU A 398 22.65 -20.70 14.39
CA GLU A 398 21.36 -21.20 14.86
C GLU A 398 20.22 -20.61 14.01
N ILE A 399 20.29 -19.34 13.63
CA ILE A 399 19.32 -18.71 12.71
C ILE A 399 19.28 -19.44 11.36
N VAL A 400 20.45 -19.81 10.82
CA VAL A 400 20.53 -20.60 9.58
C VAL A 400 19.82 -21.95 9.73
N GLU A 401 20.05 -22.67 10.82
CA GLU A 401 19.39 -23.96 11.08
C GLU A 401 17.88 -23.83 11.32
N MET A 402 17.43 -22.72 11.94
CA MET A 402 16.01 -22.40 12.10
C MET A 402 15.35 -22.12 10.75
N GLN A 403 16.01 -21.34 9.89
CA GLN A 403 15.52 -21.00 8.55
C GLN A 403 15.42 -22.25 7.65
N GLU A 404 16.43 -23.13 7.67
CA GLU A 404 16.39 -24.39 6.91
C GLU A 404 15.26 -25.31 7.40
N LEU A 405 15.08 -25.43 8.71
CA LEU A 405 13.96 -26.19 9.26
C LEU A 405 12.60 -25.61 8.83
N MET A 406 12.45 -24.28 8.86
CA MET A 406 11.22 -23.62 8.41
C MET A 406 10.92 -23.99 6.96
N VAL A 407 11.92 -23.94 6.08
CA VAL A 407 11.78 -24.31 4.66
C VAL A 407 11.39 -25.79 4.49
N ASP A 408 12.03 -26.69 5.23
CA ASP A 408 11.70 -28.12 5.18
C ASP A 408 10.25 -28.40 5.60
N GLU A 409 9.78 -27.76 6.67
CA GLU A 409 8.39 -27.89 7.14
C GLU A 409 7.40 -27.22 6.17
N MET A 410 7.72 -26.02 5.65
CA MET A 410 6.91 -25.35 4.64
C MET A 410 6.75 -26.21 3.38
N LYS A 411 7.82 -26.89 2.94
CA LYS A 411 7.76 -27.79 1.78
C LYS A 411 6.79 -28.95 2.01
N ARG A 412 6.91 -29.64 3.15
CA ARG A 412 6.01 -30.76 3.51
C ARG A 412 4.56 -30.30 3.62
N LEU A 413 4.33 -29.16 4.27
CA LEU A 413 3.00 -28.58 4.43
C LEU A 413 2.41 -28.14 3.08
N CYS A 414 3.22 -27.57 2.19
CA CYS A 414 2.79 -27.18 0.84
C CYS A 414 2.36 -28.40 0.01
N GLU A 415 3.12 -29.49 0.04
CA GLU A 415 2.78 -30.74 -0.66
C GLU A 415 1.47 -31.35 -0.10
N ALA A 416 1.35 -31.44 1.22
CA ALA A 416 0.12 -31.92 1.87
C ALA A 416 -1.10 -31.03 1.57
N SER A 417 -0.90 -29.71 1.56
CA SER A 417 -1.94 -28.72 1.25
C SER A 417 -2.40 -28.82 -0.19
N ARG A 418 -1.49 -29.02 -1.14
CA ARG A 418 -1.83 -29.21 -2.55
C ARG A 418 -2.73 -30.42 -2.76
N GLU A 419 -2.42 -31.56 -2.14
CA GLU A 419 -3.25 -32.76 -2.25
C GLU A 419 -4.62 -32.58 -1.56
N ALA A 420 -4.65 -31.90 -0.41
CA ALA A 420 -5.90 -31.57 0.27
C ALA A 420 -6.77 -30.59 -0.54
N ALA A 421 -6.16 -29.61 -1.20
CA ALA A 421 -6.85 -28.63 -2.06
C ALA A 421 -7.47 -29.31 -3.29
N LYS A 422 -6.76 -30.25 -3.94
CA LYS A 422 -7.30 -31.05 -5.06
C LYS A 422 -8.53 -31.88 -4.65
N ALA A 423 -8.57 -32.35 -3.41
CA ALA A 423 -9.68 -33.11 -2.87
C ALA A 423 -10.84 -32.23 -2.34
N SER A 424 -10.64 -30.91 -2.26
CA SER A 424 -11.63 -29.97 -1.76
C SER A 424 -12.68 -29.65 -2.82
N GLN A 425 -13.95 -29.58 -2.42
CA GLN A 425 -15.03 -29.09 -3.30
C GLN A 425 -15.02 -27.57 -3.44
N LYS A 426 -14.51 -26.85 -2.43
CA LYS A 426 -14.41 -25.39 -2.42
C LYS A 426 -12.96 -24.98 -2.75
N PRO A 427 -12.74 -24.03 -3.67
CA PRO A 427 -11.41 -23.50 -3.95
C PRO A 427 -10.83 -22.85 -2.70
N TRP A 428 -9.56 -23.12 -2.43
CA TRP A 428 -8.85 -22.49 -1.31
C TRP A 428 -8.46 -21.06 -1.66
N GLN A 429 -8.57 -20.17 -0.68
CA GLN A 429 -8.05 -18.81 -0.74
C GLN A 429 -6.53 -18.85 -0.53
N ALA A 430 -5.79 -18.24 -1.46
CA ALA A 430 -4.33 -18.25 -1.44
C ALA A 430 -3.74 -17.66 -0.15
N ASP A 431 -4.31 -16.56 0.34
CA ASP A 431 -3.82 -15.87 1.54
C ASP A 431 -3.97 -16.74 2.80
N THR A 432 -5.14 -17.36 2.99
CA THR A 432 -5.38 -18.28 4.11
C THR A 432 -4.48 -19.52 4.04
N ALA A 433 -4.27 -20.07 2.84
CA ALA A 433 -3.38 -21.22 2.64
C ALA A 433 -1.91 -20.87 2.95
N MET A 434 -1.45 -19.70 2.49
CA MET A 434 -0.11 -19.19 2.76
C MET A 434 0.10 -18.94 4.26
N GLN A 435 -0.84 -18.28 4.91
CA GLN A 435 -0.83 -18.02 6.36
C GLN A 435 -0.75 -19.33 7.14
N MET A 436 -1.56 -20.33 6.79
CA MET A 436 -1.52 -21.66 7.41
C MET A 436 -0.12 -22.29 7.27
N VAL A 437 0.42 -22.37 6.05
CA VAL A 437 1.72 -23.02 5.81
C VAL A 437 2.84 -22.34 6.58
N GLN A 438 2.90 -21.00 6.57
CA GLN A 438 3.90 -20.23 7.31
C GLN A 438 3.75 -20.39 8.82
N ALA A 439 2.53 -20.27 9.35
CA ALA A 439 2.27 -20.34 10.78
C ALA A 439 2.60 -21.73 11.36
N LEU A 440 2.26 -22.81 10.66
CA LEU A 440 2.57 -24.17 11.10
C LEU A 440 4.07 -24.48 11.01
N ALA A 441 4.77 -23.98 10.00
CA ALA A 441 6.23 -24.11 9.91
C ALA A 441 6.94 -23.32 11.04
N SER A 442 6.47 -22.11 11.31
CA SER A 442 6.93 -21.28 12.43
C SER A 442 6.73 -21.97 13.79
N ALA A 443 5.57 -22.59 14.01
CA ALA A 443 5.30 -23.37 15.23
C ALA A 443 6.25 -24.57 15.38
N ALA A 444 6.67 -25.19 14.27
CA ALA A 444 7.65 -26.27 14.28
C ALA A 444 9.05 -25.79 14.72
N VAL A 445 9.48 -24.62 14.22
CA VAL A 445 10.74 -23.96 14.62
C VAL A 445 10.71 -23.61 16.11
N GLU A 446 9.64 -22.95 16.56
CA GLU A 446 9.47 -22.56 17.96
C GLU A 446 9.51 -23.79 18.88
N ARG A 447 8.84 -24.88 18.48
CA ARG A 447 8.89 -26.13 19.25
C ARG A 447 10.30 -26.71 19.37
N ARG A 448 11.11 -26.68 18.30
CA ARG A 448 12.45 -27.30 18.30
C ARG A 448 13.50 -26.46 19.00
N TYR A 449 13.45 -25.14 18.84
CA TYR A 449 14.50 -24.24 19.33
C TYR A 449 14.09 -23.41 20.56
N GLY A 450 12.81 -23.43 20.92
CA GLY A 450 12.26 -22.59 21.99
C GLY A 450 12.40 -21.10 21.70
N ALA A 451 12.45 -20.72 20.41
CA ALA A 451 12.57 -19.34 19.95
C ALA A 451 11.30 -18.97 19.18
N SER A 452 10.64 -17.89 19.57
CA SER A 452 9.42 -17.45 18.89
C SER A 452 9.74 -16.89 17.49
N PRO A 453 8.76 -16.86 16.56
CA PRO A 453 8.96 -16.28 15.24
C PRO A 453 9.46 -14.83 15.27
N GLU A 454 9.00 -14.05 16.25
CA GLU A 454 9.44 -12.67 16.49
C GLU A 454 10.90 -12.60 16.95
N GLU A 455 11.30 -13.48 17.88
CA GLU A 455 12.69 -13.57 18.34
C GLU A 455 13.64 -13.95 17.20
N VAL A 456 13.23 -14.91 16.36
CA VAL A 456 14.01 -15.33 15.18
C VAL A 456 14.12 -14.19 14.16
N THR A 457 13.02 -13.48 13.90
CA THR A 457 13.01 -12.32 12.98
C THR A 457 13.92 -11.21 13.47
N MET A 458 13.82 -10.83 14.75
CA MET A 458 14.67 -9.80 15.34
C MET A 458 16.14 -10.19 15.36
N ALA A 459 16.45 -11.44 15.71
CA ALA A 459 17.82 -11.95 15.63
C ALA A 459 18.33 -11.96 14.17
N GLY A 460 17.47 -12.27 13.21
CA GLY A 460 17.76 -12.20 11.77
C GLY A 460 18.14 -10.80 11.33
N LEU A 461 17.36 -9.79 11.72
CA LEU A 461 17.64 -8.39 11.42
C LEU A 461 18.96 -7.91 12.05
N GLN A 462 19.20 -8.24 13.32
CA GLN A 462 20.44 -7.89 14.03
C GLN A 462 21.69 -8.52 13.38
N ASN A 463 21.54 -9.71 12.78
CA ASN A 463 22.63 -10.45 12.16
C ASN A 463 22.62 -10.37 10.62
N ALA A 464 21.80 -9.49 10.02
CA ALA A 464 21.57 -9.44 8.58
C ALA A 464 22.87 -9.36 7.74
N PRO A 465 23.89 -8.52 8.08
CA PRO A 465 25.13 -8.46 7.31
C PRO A 465 25.93 -9.77 7.30
N THR A 466 25.79 -10.57 8.35
CA THR A 466 26.44 -11.89 8.46
C THR A 466 25.63 -12.95 7.72
N LEU A 467 24.31 -12.94 7.88
CA LEU A 467 23.40 -13.90 7.26
C LEU A 467 23.35 -13.76 5.74
N GLN A 468 23.41 -12.53 5.21
CA GLN A 468 23.47 -12.27 3.76
C GLN A 468 24.73 -12.83 3.08
N LYS A 469 25.81 -13.07 3.83
CA LYS A 469 27.04 -13.70 3.33
C LYS A 469 27.03 -15.22 3.49
N ASN A 470 26.02 -15.79 4.16
CA ASN A 470 25.91 -17.23 4.39
C ASN A 470 25.08 -17.88 3.28
N GLU A 471 25.75 -18.65 2.41
CA GLU A 471 25.10 -19.29 1.24
C GLU A 471 23.92 -20.20 1.62
N ARG A 472 24.00 -20.90 2.77
CA ARG A 472 22.91 -21.76 3.24
C ARG A 472 21.66 -20.94 3.58
N PHE A 473 21.84 -19.82 4.28
CA PHE A 473 20.75 -18.92 4.64
C PHE A 473 20.11 -18.28 3.39
N VAL A 474 20.93 -17.82 2.43
CA VAL A 474 20.44 -17.24 1.17
C VAL A 474 19.64 -18.27 0.38
N ARG A 475 20.18 -19.48 0.19
CA ARG A 475 19.47 -20.58 -0.50
C ARG A 475 18.16 -20.96 0.20
N ALA A 476 18.17 -21.01 1.53
CA ALA A 476 16.95 -21.31 2.30
C ALA A 476 15.91 -20.19 2.13
N THR A 477 16.33 -18.92 2.13
CA THR A 477 15.44 -17.78 1.88
C THR A 477 14.84 -17.81 0.47
N GLU A 478 15.65 -18.08 -0.56
CA GLU A 478 15.18 -18.26 -1.94
C GLU A 478 14.16 -19.38 -2.04
N LYS A 479 14.43 -20.52 -1.36
CA LYS A 479 13.52 -21.66 -1.37
C LYS A 479 12.21 -21.36 -0.64
N GLN A 480 12.24 -20.59 0.44
CA GLN A 480 11.04 -20.11 1.12
C GLN A 480 10.14 -19.32 0.15
N GLN A 481 10.72 -18.39 -0.62
CA GLN A 481 9.98 -17.60 -1.61
C GLN A 481 9.39 -18.47 -2.74
N GLU A 482 10.15 -19.46 -3.23
CA GLU A 482 9.65 -20.44 -4.22
C GLU A 482 8.42 -21.20 -3.68
N ILE A 483 8.46 -21.64 -2.41
CA ILE A 483 7.35 -22.35 -1.78
C ILE A 483 6.12 -21.43 -1.66
N ILE A 484 6.30 -20.17 -1.25
CA ILE A 484 5.21 -19.18 -1.16
C ILE A 484 4.52 -19.00 -2.52
N MET A 485 5.30 -18.81 -3.59
CA MET A 485 4.76 -18.69 -4.96
C MET A 485 4.03 -19.95 -5.40
N THR A 486 4.53 -21.12 -4.98
CA THR A 486 3.91 -22.42 -5.26
C THR A 486 2.54 -22.56 -4.59
N VAL A 487 2.38 -22.03 -3.36
CA VAL A 487 1.09 -22.04 -2.65
C VAL A 487 0.04 -21.26 -3.42
N ALA A 488 0.36 -20.03 -3.81
CA ALA A 488 -0.54 -19.19 -4.61
C ALA A 488 -0.94 -19.88 -5.93
N SER A 489 0.01 -20.54 -6.60
CA SER A 489 -0.24 -21.22 -7.87
C SER A 489 -1.26 -22.36 -7.73
N PHE A 490 -1.15 -23.24 -6.73
CA PHE A 490 -2.10 -24.36 -6.64
C PHE A 490 -3.50 -23.91 -6.21
N CYS A 491 -3.63 -22.83 -5.43
CA CYS A 491 -4.94 -22.25 -5.09
C CYS A 491 -5.67 -21.72 -6.34
N SER A 492 -4.93 -21.15 -7.29
CA SER A 492 -5.52 -20.64 -8.54
C SER A 492 -5.94 -21.74 -9.53
N GLN A 493 -5.37 -22.94 -9.42
CA GLN A 493 -5.72 -24.09 -10.29
C GLN A 493 -6.97 -24.85 -9.83
N SER A 494 -7.43 -24.59 -8.60
CA SER A 494 -8.63 -25.19 -8.03
C SER A 494 -9.90 -24.38 -8.30
N GLN A 495 -9.79 -23.22 -8.96
CA GLN A 495 -10.89 -22.42 -9.47
C GLN A 495 -11.22 -22.85 -10.90
#